data_AF-A0A0C7DXC7-F1
#
_entry.id   AF-A0A0C7DXC7-F1
#
_cell.length_a   1.000
_cell.length_b   1.000
_cell.length_c   1.000
_cell.angle_alpha   90.00
_cell.angle_beta   90.00
_cell.angle_gamma   90.00
#
_symmetry.space_group_name_H-M   'P 1'
#
loop_
_entity.id
_entity.type
_entity.pdbx_description
1 polymer ?
#
loop_
_entity_poly.entity_id
_entity_poly.type
_entity_poly.pdbx_seq_one_letter_code
_entity_poly.pdbx_strand_id
1 'polypeptide(L)'
;ISDELIERVKKAGEAFFNQPIEEKEKYANKQESGMIQGYGSKLANNACGQLEWEDYFFHLIFPEEKRNLSIWPKNPSDYTEATAEYARLLRGLASNILSILSVGLGLEEGRLEKEVGGIEELALQMKINYYPKCPQPELALGVEAHTDVSALTFILHNMVPGLQLFHQGKWVTAKCVPNSIIMHVGDTVEILSNGKYKSILHRGLVNKEKVRISWAVFCEPPKEKIILKPIQEVVSEAEPAMFPPRTFAQHMQHKLFRKTQDELLSK
;
A
#
# COMPACT_ATOMS: atom_id res chain seq x y z
N ILE A 1 -8.87 -16.11 4.59
CA ILE A 1 -7.99 -16.45 3.44
C ILE A 1 -7.17 -17.65 3.88
N SER A 2 -7.08 -18.73 3.08
CA SER A 2 -6.37 -19.95 3.48
C SER A 2 -4.86 -19.74 3.49
N ASP A 3 -4.16 -20.43 4.40
CA ASP A 3 -2.70 -20.41 4.47
C ASP A 3 -2.06 -20.94 3.18
N GLU A 4 -2.68 -21.94 2.54
CA GLU A 4 -2.24 -22.51 1.26
C GLU A 4 -2.22 -21.46 0.14
N LEU A 5 -3.30 -20.66 0.01
CA LEU A 5 -3.37 -19.61 -0.99
C LEU A 5 -2.35 -18.50 -0.71
N ILE A 6 -2.20 -18.10 0.55
CA ILE A 6 -1.18 -17.12 0.97
C ILE A 6 0.22 -17.62 0.59
N GLU A 7 0.49 -18.91 0.79
CA GLU A 7 1.78 -19.51 0.43
C GLU A 7 2.00 -19.54 -1.09
N ARG A 8 0.97 -19.87 -1.89
CA ARG A 8 1.03 -19.79 -3.36
C ARG A 8 1.37 -18.37 -3.84
N VAL A 9 0.69 -17.34 -3.31
CA VAL A 9 0.95 -15.93 -3.66
C VAL A 9 2.40 -15.53 -3.32
N LYS A 10 2.87 -15.87 -2.12
CA LYS A 10 4.25 -15.57 -1.69
C LYS A 10 5.27 -16.27 -2.60
N LYS A 11 5.11 -17.58 -2.81
CA LYS A 11 6.00 -18.35 -3.70
C LYS A 11 6.00 -17.80 -5.12
N ALA A 12 4.85 -17.38 -5.64
CA ALA A 12 4.75 -16.81 -6.96
C ALA A 12 5.54 -15.49 -7.09
N GLY A 13 5.39 -14.60 -6.11
CA GLY A 13 6.16 -13.36 -6.05
C GLY A 13 7.66 -13.59 -5.85
N GLU A 14 8.04 -14.52 -4.96
CA GLU A 14 9.43 -14.92 -4.74
C GLU A 14 10.08 -15.45 -6.01
N ALA A 15 9.40 -16.36 -6.71
CA ALA A 15 9.87 -16.92 -7.97
C ALA A 15 9.99 -15.83 -9.05
N PHE A 16 9.08 -14.87 -9.11
CA PHE A 16 9.19 -13.74 -10.04
C PHE A 16 10.48 -12.94 -9.78
N PHE A 17 10.75 -12.56 -8.53
CA PHE A 17 11.92 -11.75 -8.19
C PHE A 17 13.26 -12.50 -8.27
N ASN A 18 13.24 -13.82 -8.13
CA ASN A 18 14.41 -14.69 -8.29
C ASN A 18 14.86 -14.86 -9.75
N GLN A 19 14.08 -14.39 -10.73
CA GLN A 19 14.50 -14.37 -12.13
C GLN A 19 15.65 -13.38 -12.38
N PRO A 20 16.44 -13.56 -13.46
CA PRO A 20 17.42 -12.57 -13.91
C PRO A 20 16.77 -11.19 -14.10
N ILE A 21 17.56 -10.12 -13.95
CA ILE A 21 17.06 -8.74 -14.11
C ILE A 21 16.49 -8.54 -15.51
N GLU A 22 17.14 -9.10 -16.54
CA GLU A 22 16.74 -9.04 -17.95
C GLU A 22 15.33 -9.61 -18.18
N GLU A 23 14.93 -10.62 -17.41
CA GLU A 23 13.57 -11.18 -17.49
C GLU A 23 12.54 -10.28 -16.79
N LYS A 24 12.92 -9.62 -15.69
CA LYS A 24 12.05 -8.67 -14.96
C LYS A 24 11.86 -7.36 -15.72
N GLU A 25 12.90 -6.87 -16.39
CA GLU A 25 12.89 -5.65 -17.21
C GLU A 25 11.93 -5.73 -18.40
N LYS A 26 11.55 -6.94 -18.84
CA LYS A 26 10.46 -7.12 -19.83
C LYS A 26 9.12 -6.60 -19.34
N TYR A 27 8.95 -6.44 -18.03
CA TYR A 27 7.76 -5.90 -17.39
C TYR A 27 7.99 -4.48 -16.86
N ALA A 28 9.08 -3.81 -17.23
CA ALA A 28 9.43 -2.48 -16.71
C ALA A 28 8.29 -1.47 -16.92
N ASN A 29 7.99 -0.73 -15.85
CA ASN A 29 7.09 0.40 -15.90
C ASN A 29 7.77 1.59 -16.62
N LYS A 30 6.95 2.54 -17.10
CA LYS A 30 7.41 3.75 -17.78
C LYS A 30 6.66 4.94 -17.21
N GLN A 31 7.10 5.43 -16.06
CA GLN A 31 6.43 6.51 -15.33
C GLN A 31 6.32 7.80 -16.17
N GLU A 32 7.35 8.12 -16.95
CA GLU A 32 7.38 9.30 -17.84
C GLU A 32 6.27 9.30 -18.89
N SER A 33 5.85 8.12 -19.35
CA SER A 33 4.73 7.94 -20.29
C SER A 33 3.41 7.61 -19.58
N GLY A 34 3.32 7.77 -18.27
CA GLY A 34 2.13 7.47 -17.46
C GLY A 34 1.87 5.98 -17.20
N MET A 35 2.75 5.08 -17.64
CA MET A 35 2.64 3.64 -17.40
C MET A 35 3.23 3.30 -16.03
N ILE A 36 2.41 3.43 -14.99
CA ILE A 36 2.84 3.24 -13.59
C ILE A 36 2.88 1.78 -13.14
N GLN A 37 2.22 0.87 -13.85
CA GLN A 37 2.19 -0.55 -13.51
C GLN A 37 3.37 -1.30 -14.16
N GLY A 38 3.86 -2.32 -13.48
CA GLY A 38 4.99 -3.16 -13.90
C GLY A 38 6.09 -3.24 -12.85
N TYR A 39 7.21 -3.82 -13.28
CA TYR A 39 8.47 -3.84 -12.54
C TYR A 39 9.07 -2.44 -12.51
N GLY A 40 9.59 -2.02 -11.36
CA GLY A 40 10.30 -0.76 -11.25
C GLY A 40 11.29 -0.82 -10.12
N SER A 41 12.27 0.07 -10.20
CA SER A 41 13.19 0.32 -9.10
C SER A 41 13.05 1.77 -8.67
N LYS A 42 13.09 2.04 -7.37
CA LYS A 42 13.17 3.42 -6.86
C LYS A 42 14.61 3.95 -6.84
N LEU A 43 15.46 3.47 -7.76
CA LEU A 43 16.81 3.96 -7.98
C LEU A 43 16.89 5.32 -8.71
N ALA A 44 15.77 6.06 -8.90
CA ALA A 44 15.79 7.41 -9.47
C ALA A 44 14.71 8.37 -8.93
N ASN A 45 15.19 9.50 -8.38
CA ASN A 45 14.61 10.86 -8.25
C ASN A 45 13.35 11.10 -7.37
N ASN A 46 13.58 11.32 -6.07
CA ASN A 46 12.90 12.42 -5.36
C ASN A 46 13.73 13.72 -5.49
N ALA A 47 13.17 14.87 -5.11
CA ALA A 47 13.79 16.19 -5.31
C ALA A 47 15.13 16.37 -4.57
N CYS A 48 15.43 15.49 -3.60
CA CYS A 48 16.70 15.43 -2.89
C CYS A 48 17.73 14.43 -3.45
N GLY A 49 17.38 13.62 -4.43
CA GLY A 49 18.24 12.55 -4.94
C GLY A 49 18.43 11.38 -3.95
N GLN A 50 17.58 11.27 -2.92
CA GLN A 50 17.62 10.18 -1.96
C GLN A 50 16.93 8.95 -2.54
N LEU A 51 17.62 7.82 -2.56
CA LEU A 51 17.12 6.57 -3.11
C LEU A 51 16.67 5.62 -1.98
N GLU A 52 15.68 4.80 -2.28
CA GLU A 52 15.19 3.73 -1.43
C GLU A 52 15.83 2.40 -1.85
N TRP A 53 16.16 1.54 -0.89
CA TRP A 53 16.80 0.24 -1.14
C TRP A 53 15.75 -0.83 -1.46
N GLU A 54 14.94 -0.58 -2.50
CA GLU A 54 13.90 -1.50 -2.96
C GLU A 54 13.72 -1.52 -4.48
N ASP A 55 13.46 -2.71 -5.00
CA ASP A 55 12.77 -2.92 -6.27
C ASP A 55 11.31 -3.30 -5.97
N TYR A 56 10.43 -3.12 -6.94
CA TYR A 56 9.02 -3.47 -6.77
C TYR A 56 8.35 -3.93 -8.06
N PHE A 57 7.21 -4.59 -7.88
CA PHE A 57 6.27 -4.89 -8.95
C PHE A 57 4.90 -4.37 -8.54
N PHE A 58 4.34 -3.44 -9.32
CA PHE A 58 3.09 -2.76 -8.99
C PHE A 58 2.03 -2.99 -10.06
N HIS A 59 0.82 -3.42 -9.67
CA HIS A 59 -0.27 -3.59 -10.61
C HIS A 59 -1.64 -3.66 -9.93
N LEU A 60 -2.69 -3.39 -10.72
CA LEU A 60 -4.07 -3.54 -10.31
C LEU A 60 -4.46 -5.02 -10.27
N ILE A 61 -5.03 -5.46 -9.15
CA ILE A 61 -5.49 -6.85 -8.93
C ILE A 61 -7.00 -7.00 -8.79
N PHE A 62 -7.73 -5.91 -8.49
CA PHE A 62 -9.19 -5.89 -8.42
C PHE A 62 -9.70 -4.45 -8.70
N PRO A 63 -10.87 -4.25 -9.33
CA PRO A 63 -11.80 -5.28 -9.83
C PRO A 63 -11.31 -5.94 -11.11
N GLU A 64 -11.88 -7.11 -11.42
CA GLU A 64 -11.34 -8.05 -12.39
C GLU A 64 -11.29 -7.49 -13.81
N GLU A 65 -12.30 -6.71 -14.19
CA GLU A 65 -12.52 -6.09 -15.48
C GLU A 65 -11.60 -4.89 -15.75
N LYS A 66 -11.01 -4.29 -14.71
CA LYS A 66 -10.07 -3.17 -14.84
C LYS A 66 -8.62 -3.63 -14.95
N ARG A 67 -8.33 -4.93 -14.72
CA ARG A 67 -6.97 -5.49 -14.76
C ARG A 67 -6.40 -5.47 -16.16
N ASN A 68 -5.13 -5.10 -16.28
CA ASN A 68 -4.35 -5.35 -17.49
C ASN A 68 -3.52 -6.64 -17.32
N LEU A 69 -4.02 -7.78 -17.77
CA LEU A 69 -3.31 -9.07 -17.61
C LEU A 69 -2.05 -9.17 -18.49
N SER A 70 -1.91 -8.34 -19.53
CA SER A 70 -0.74 -8.39 -20.43
C SER A 70 0.57 -8.03 -19.73
N ILE A 71 0.49 -7.26 -18.64
CA ILE A 71 1.65 -6.85 -17.83
C ILE A 71 1.87 -7.75 -16.63
N TRP A 72 0.99 -8.71 -16.33
CA TRP A 72 1.19 -9.60 -15.19
C TRP A 72 2.32 -10.60 -15.47
N PRO A 73 3.14 -10.96 -14.47
CA PRO A 73 4.15 -11.99 -14.59
C PRO A 73 3.59 -13.28 -15.18
N LYS A 74 4.21 -13.74 -16.29
CA LYS A 74 3.90 -15.03 -16.92
C LYS A 74 4.69 -16.19 -16.33
N ASN A 75 5.76 -15.87 -15.61
CA ASN A 75 6.61 -16.81 -14.91
C ASN A 75 6.76 -16.33 -13.45
N PRO A 76 6.35 -17.13 -12.45
CA PRO A 76 5.77 -18.47 -12.59
C PRO A 76 4.35 -18.47 -13.18
N SER A 77 3.95 -19.60 -13.78
CA SER A 77 2.63 -19.75 -14.43
C SER A 77 1.45 -19.58 -13.47
N ASP A 78 1.65 -19.88 -12.17
CA ASP A 78 0.63 -19.77 -11.13
C ASP A 78 0.41 -18.33 -10.62
N TYR A 79 1.21 -17.34 -11.08
CA TYR A 79 1.12 -15.97 -10.56
C TYR A 79 -0.29 -15.38 -10.74
N THR A 80 -0.86 -15.52 -11.94
CA THR A 80 -2.15 -14.93 -12.28
C THR A 80 -3.29 -15.56 -11.50
N GLU A 81 -3.32 -16.89 -11.43
CA GLU A 81 -4.38 -17.62 -10.74
C GLU A 81 -4.36 -17.33 -9.23
N ALA A 82 -3.22 -17.53 -8.58
CA ALA A 82 -3.07 -17.32 -7.14
C ALA A 82 -3.36 -15.87 -6.74
N THR A 83 -2.83 -14.89 -7.50
CA THR A 83 -3.04 -13.46 -7.20
C THR A 83 -4.49 -13.04 -7.41
N ALA A 84 -5.16 -13.54 -8.47
CA ALA A 84 -6.57 -13.24 -8.72
C ALA A 84 -7.50 -13.82 -7.65
N GLU A 85 -7.26 -15.06 -7.23
CA GLU A 85 -8.03 -15.69 -6.15
C GLU A 85 -7.82 -14.97 -4.82
N TYR A 86 -6.57 -14.63 -4.50
CA TYR A 86 -6.24 -13.84 -3.31
C TYR A 86 -6.94 -12.47 -3.32
N ALA A 87 -6.92 -11.77 -4.46
CA ALA A 87 -7.57 -10.47 -4.60
C ALA A 87 -9.08 -10.53 -4.31
N ARG A 88 -9.79 -11.57 -4.80
CA ARG A 88 -11.22 -11.77 -4.51
C ARG A 88 -11.51 -11.97 -3.03
N LEU A 89 -10.73 -12.84 -2.36
CA LEU A 89 -10.93 -13.09 -0.93
C LEU A 89 -10.56 -11.87 -0.09
N LEU A 90 -9.50 -11.15 -0.48
CA LEU A 90 -9.07 -9.93 0.19
C LEU A 90 -10.08 -8.80 0.01
N ARG A 91 -10.76 -8.71 -1.13
CA ARG A 91 -11.85 -7.76 -1.34
C ARG A 91 -13.00 -7.99 -0.36
N GLY A 92 -13.37 -9.25 -0.11
CA GLY A 92 -14.38 -9.60 0.89
C GLY A 92 -13.93 -9.26 2.32
N LEU A 93 -12.65 -9.48 2.65
CA LEU A 93 -12.07 -9.05 3.93
C LEU A 93 -12.14 -7.52 4.09
N ALA A 94 -11.81 -6.77 3.03
CA ALA A 94 -11.87 -5.30 3.04
C ALA A 94 -13.30 -4.80 3.31
N SER A 95 -14.34 -5.38 2.69
CA SER A 95 -15.74 -5.06 3.00
C SER A 95 -16.06 -5.27 4.47
N ASN A 96 -15.71 -6.44 5.02
CA ASN A 96 -16.01 -6.77 6.41
C ASN A 96 -15.34 -5.79 7.38
N ILE A 97 -14.07 -5.46 7.14
CA ILE A 97 -13.35 -4.48 7.99
C ILE A 97 -13.98 -3.10 7.87
N LEU A 98 -14.29 -2.61 6.66
CA LEU A 98 -14.93 -1.30 6.48
C LEU A 98 -16.31 -1.24 7.15
N SER A 99 -17.08 -2.34 7.13
CA SER A 99 -18.33 -2.45 7.88
C SER A 99 -18.12 -2.36 9.38
N ILE A 100 -17.16 -3.11 9.94
CA ILE A 100 -16.82 -3.07 11.38
C ILE A 100 -16.37 -1.66 11.80
N LEU A 101 -15.50 -1.03 11.01
CA LEU A 101 -15.02 0.33 11.25
C LEU A 101 -16.17 1.36 11.15
N SER A 102 -17.17 1.13 10.27
CA SER A 102 -18.35 2.01 10.19
C SER A 102 -19.16 1.94 11.49
N VAL A 103 -19.46 0.72 11.96
CA VAL A 103 -20.17 0.50 13.23
C VAL A 103 -19.38 1.07 14.41
N GLY A 104 -18.05 0.91 14.41
CA GLY A 104 -17.17 1.48 15.43
C GLY A 104 -17.19 3.02 15.52
N LEU A 105 -17.59 3.70 14.45
CA LEU A 105 -17.82 5.15 14.43
C LEU A 105 -19.26 5.55 14.76
N GLY A 106 -20.16 4.58 15.03
CA GLY A 106 -21.58 4.82 15.22
C GLY A 106 -22.34 5.10 13.91
N LEU A 107 -21.79 4.71 12.77
CA LEU A 107 -22.40 4.87 11.46
C LEU A 107 -23.21 3.61 11.07
N GLU A 108 -24.04 3.74 10.04
CA GLU A 108 -24.64 2.57 9.38
C GLU A 108 -23.58 1.59 8.90
N GLU A 109 -23.89 0.29 8.98
CA GLU A 109 -23.02 -0.75 8.46
C GLU A 109 -22.70 -0.51 6.97
N GLY A 110 -21.43 -0.67 6.61
CA GLY A 110 -20.93 -0.43 5.25
C GLY A 110 -20.86 1.05 4.83
N ARG A 111 -21.12 2.02 5.73
CA ARG A 111 -21.03 3.44 5.39
C ARG A 111 -19.65 3.83 4.84
N LEU A 112 -18.56 3.45 5.51
CA LEU A 112 -17.21 3.74 5.02
C LEU A 112 -16.94 3.12 3.65
N GLU A 113 -17.45 1.91 3.40
CA GLU A 113 -17.29 1.24 2.10
C GLU A 113 -17.96 2.03 0.97
N LYS A 114 -19.16 2.58 1.21
CA LYS A 114 -19.85 3.47 0.25
C LYS A 114 -19.01 4.72 -0.06
N GLU A 115 -18.41 5.34 0.95
CA GLU A 115 -17.60 6.56 0.81
C GLU A 115 -16.28 6.35 0.05
N VAL A 116 -15.81 5.10 -0.08
CA VAL A 116 -14.57 4.78 -0.82
C VAL A 116 -14.82 4.12 -2.18
N GLY A 117 -16.06 4.16 -2.68
CA GLY A 117 -16.41 3.65 -4.02
C GLY A 117 -17.12 2.29 -4.03
N GLY A 118 -17.44 1.74 -2.87
CA GLY A 118 -18.27 0.54 -2.77
C GLY A 118 -17.66 -0.69 -3.46
N ILE A 119 -18.52 -1.59 -3.91
CA ILE A 119 -18.13 -2.84 -4.58
C ILE A 119 -17.54 -2.58 -5.97
N GLU A 120 -18.04 -1.57 -6.68
CA GLU A 120 -17.78 -1.37 -8.11
C GLU A 120 -16.51 -0.54 -8.39
N GLU A 121 -16.18 0.41 -7.50
CA GLU A 121 -15.20 1.43 -7.80
C GLU A 121 -13.97 1.39 -6.87
N LEU A 122 -14.05 0.73 -5.71
CA LEU A 122 -12.88 0.50 -4.85
C LEU A 122 -11.90 -0.44 -5.54
N ALA A 123 -10.69 0.06 -5.82
CA ALA A 123 -9.63 -0.69 -6.48
C ALA A 123 -8.70 -1.34 -5.45
N LEU A 124 -8.18 -2.54 -5.78
CA LEU A 124 -7.07 -3.15 -5.05
C LEU A 124 -5.81 -3.12 -5.93
N GLN A 125 -4.80 -2.39 -5.48
CA GLN A 125 -3.48 -2.36 -6.11
C GLN A 125 -2.50 -3.23 -5.31
N MET A 126 -1.81 -4.15 -5.96
CA MET A 126 -0.73 -4.92 -5.35
C MET A 126 0.61 -4.25 -5.63
N LYS A 127 1.42 -4.08 -4.59
CA LYS A 127 2.87 -3.80 -4.67
C LYS A 127 3.64 -4.91 -3.98
N ILE A 128 4.36 -5.70 -4.77
CA ILE A 128 5.36 -6.62 -4.24
C ILE A 128 6.65 -5.84 -4.09
N ASN A 129 7.11 -5.67 -2.86
CA ASN A 129 8.33 -4.93 -2.53
C ASN A 129 9.44 -5.94 -2.28
N TYR A 130 10.55 -5.80 -2.99
CA TYR A 130 11.74 -6.63 -2.89
C TYR A 130 12.89 -5.80 -2.35
N TYR A 131 13.40 -6.20 -1.19
CA TYR A 131 14.49 -5.53 -0.50
C TYR A 131 15.74 -6.41 -0.58
N PRO A 132 16.69 -6.11 -1.48
CA PRO A 132 17.94 -6.85 -1.58
C PRO A 132 18.75 -6.75 -0.27
N LYS A 133 19.71 -7.65 -0.09
CA LYS A 133 20.68 -7.51 1.01
C LYS A 133 21.43 -6.19 0.87
N CYS A 134 21.47 -5.41 1.93
CA CYS A 134 22.17 -4.13 1.94
C CYS A 134 23.52 -4.29 2.65
N PRO A 135 24.66 -3.86 2.05
CA PRO A 135 25.97 -3.97 2.70
C PRO A 135 26.13 -3.03 3.90
N GLN A 136 25.41 -1.91 3.92
CA GLN A 136 25.44 -0.89 4.98
C GLN A 136 24.00 -0.54 5.41
N PRO A 137 23.26 -1.48 6.02
CA PRO A 137 21.83 -1.33 6.30
C PRO A 137 21.51 -0.20 7.31
N GLU A 138 22.49 0.23 8.09
CA GLU A 138 22.38 1.37 9.00
C GLU A 138 22.33 2.73 8.29
N LEU A 139 22.74 2.79 7.02
CA LEU A 139 22.77 4.01 6.20
C LEU A 139 21.61 4.09 5.19
N ALA A 140 20.79 3.04 5.09
CA ALA A 140 19.74 2.93 4.08
C ALA A 140 18.38 2.59 4.70
N LEU A 141 17.31 3.02 4.02
CA LEU A 141 15.95 2.54 4.26
C LEU A 141 15.48 1.78 3.01
N GLY A 142 14.72 0.72 3.23
CA GLY A 142 14.05 0.00 2.15
C GLY A 142 12.90 0.83 1.61
N VAL A 143 12.08 1.37 2.50
CA VAL A 143 11.07 2.39 2.17
C VAL A 143 11.10 3.46 3.25
N GLU A 144 10.96 4.72 2.85
CA GLU A 144 11.05 5.87 3.74
C GLU A 144 9.88 5.95 4.72
N ALA A 145 9.98 6.85 5.70
CA ALA A 145 8.88 7.11 6.61
C ALA A 145 7.70 7.75 5.85
N HIS A 146 6.56 7.07 5.82
CA HIS A 146 5.35 7.54 5.15
C HIS A 146 4.08 7.04 5.86
N THR A 147 2.95 7.60 5.47
CA THR A 147 1.61 7.04 5.75
C THR A 147 0.98 6.61 4.43
N ASP A 148 0.18 5.55 4.46
CA ASP A 148 -0.49 5.02 3.28
C ASP A 148 -1.65 5.94 2.88
N VAL A 149 -1.75 6.31 1.61
CA VAL A 149 -2.87 7.13 1.12
C VAL A 149 -4.19 6.36 0.99
N SER A 150 -4.11 5.03 0.94
CA SER A 150 -5.23 4.09 0.76
C SER A 150 -6.31 4.26 1.84
N ALA A 151 -7.45 3.57 1.67
CA ALA A 151 -8.42 3.37 2.74
C ALA A 151 -7.90 2.35 3.77
N LEU A 152 -7.48 1.20 3.27
CA LEU A 152 -6.86 0.12 4.03
C LEU A 152 -5.68 -0.43 3.24
N THR A 153 -4.66 -0.93 3.93
CA THR A 153 -3.58 -1.70 3.33
C THR A 153 -3.44 -3.04 4.03
N PHE A 154 -3.35 -4.12 3.26
CA PHE A 154 -3.10 -5.46 3.77
C PHE A 154 -1.72 -5.95 3.33
N ILE A 155 -0.89 -6.42 4.26
CA ILE A 155 0.51 -6.73 4.00
C ILE A 155 0.83 -8.16 4.43
N LEU A 156 1.34 -8.94 3.48
CA LEU A 156 2.03 -10.21 3.74
C LEU A 156 3.56 -9.97 3.76
N HIS A 157 4.30 -10.84 4.45
CA HIS A 157 5.77 -10.78 4.49
C HIS A 157 6.40 -12.18 4.48
N ASN A 158 7.63 -12.29 3.99
CA ASN A 158 8.40 -13.55 3.93
C ASN A 158 9.10 -13.90 5.26
N MET A 159 8.50 -13.52 6.39
CA MET A 159 9.06 -13.70 7.75
C MET A 159 10.44 -13.03 8.02
N VAL A 160 10.93 -12.17 7.13
CA VAL A 160 12.10 -11.31 7.42
C VAL A 160 11.62 -9.99 8.03
N PRO A 161 12.08 -9.63 9.25
CA PRO A 161 11.66 -8.40 9.91
C PRO A 161 12.13 -7.17 9.12
N GLY A 162 11.41 -6.07 9.26
CA GLY A 162 11.81 -4.81 8.63
C GLY A 162 10.79 -3.69 8.75
N LEU A 163 9.50 -4.00 8.87
CA LEU A 163 8.47 -2.98 9.11
C LEU A 163 8.67 -2.35 10.50
N GLN A 164 8.72 -1.01 10.54
CA GLN A 164 8.66 -0.24 11.77
C GLN A 164 7.49 0.74 11.74
N LEU A 165 6.84 0.90 12.89
CA LEU A 165 5.74 1.84 13.12
C LEU A 165 6.22 2.96 14.04
N PHE A 166 5.85 4.19 13.75
CA PHE A 166 6.13 5.33 14.62
C PHE A 166 4.99 5.49 15.62
N HIS A 167 5.24 5.06 16.86
CA HIS A 167 4.26 5.06 17.93
C HIS A 167 4.82 5.77 19.16
N GLN A 168 4.07 6.75 19.69
CA GLN A 168 4.45 7.52 20.89
C GLN A 168 5.89 8.09 20.82
N GLY A 169 6.25 8.67 19.67
CA GLY A 169 7.56 9.29 19.46
C GLY A 169 8.72 8.31 19.24
N LYS A 170 8.44 7.00 19.10
CA LYS A 170 9.46 5.96 18.94
C LYS A 170 9.15 5.05 17.77
N TRP A 171 10.20 4.56 17.11
CA TRP A 171 10.10 3.51 16.11
C TRP A 171 9.98 2.14 16.79
N VAL A 172 8.90 1.43 16.51
CA VAL A 172 8.59 0.09 17.03
C VAL A 172 8.66 -0.91 15.88
N THR A 173 9.52 -1.92 15.99
CA THR A 173 9.62 -2.98 14.99
C THR A 173 8.47 -3.97 15.12
N ALA A 174 7.72 -4.17 14.03
CA ALA A 174 6.65 -5.16 14.00
C ALA A 174 7.22 -6.58 14.08
N LYS A 175 6.61 -7.43 14.91
CA LYS A 175 6.98 -8.85 15.00
C LYS A 175 6.41 -9.61 13.80
N CYS A 176 7.15 -10.59 13.31
CA CYS A 176 6.67 -11.53 12.30
C CYS A 176 5.75 -12.56 12.98
N VAL A 177 4.43 -12.31 12.94
CA VAL A 177 3.43 -13.24 13.49
C VAL A 177 3.06 -14.25 12.41
N PRO A 178 3.29 -15.56 12.62
CA PRO A 178 2.91 -16.59 11.64
C PRO A 178 1.42 -16.54 11.29
N ASN A 179 1.09 -16.82 10.04
CA ASN A 179 -0.29 -16.93 9.53
C ASN A 179 -1.14 -15.66 9.78
N SER A 180 -0.48 -14.50 9.82
CA SER A 180 -1.14 -13.20 10.01
C SER A 180 -1.07 -12.34 8.74
N ILE A 181 -2.01 -11.41 8.65
CA ILE A 181 -2.02 -10.33 7.66
C ILE A 181 -1.92 -9.04 8.46
N ILE A 182 -0.88 -8.24 8.20
CA ILE A 182 -0.78 -6.91 8.81
C ILE A 182 -1.77 -6.00 8.08
N MET A 183 -2.55 -5.23 8.84
CA MET A 183 -3.50 -4.28 8.28
C MET A 183 -3.18 -2.87 8.77
N HIS A 184 -3.07 -1.92 7.84
CA HIS A 184 -3.02 -0.49 8.12
C HIS A 184 -4.35 0.17 7.80
N VAL A 185 -4.76 1.12 8.65
CA VAL A 185 -5.67 2.20 8.26
C VAL A 185 -4.83 3.21 7.48
N GLY A 186 -5.31 3.62 6.32
CA GLY A 186 -4.67 4.67 5.53
C GLY A 186 -5.35 6.03 5.68
N ASP A 187 -4.76 7.04 5.05
CA ASP A 187 -5.16 8.44 5.12
C ASP A 187 -6.62 8.64 4.72
N THR A 188 -7.12 7.86 3.75
CA THR A 188 -8.51 7.99 3.28
C THR A 188 -9.50 7.74 4.43
N VAL A 189 -9.30 6.68 5.22
CA VAL A 189 -10.17 6.40 6.38
C VAL A 189 -9.91 7.34 7.54
N GLU A 190 -8.66 7.79 7.73
CA GLU A 190 -8.35 8.84 8.70
C GLU A 190 -9.11 10.15 8.41
N ILE A 191 -9.12 10.59 7.14
CA ILE A 191 -9.87 11.76 6.69
C ILE A 191 -11.37 11.57 6.92
N LEU A 192 -11.94 10.47 6.41
CA LEU A 192 -13.38 10.18 6.51
C LEU A 192 -13.86 10.11 7.97
N SER A 193 -13.05 9.53 8.85
CA SER A 193 -13.36 9.38 10.28
C SER A 193 -13.06 10.63 11.12
N ASN A 194 -12.69 11.75 10.50
CA ASN A 194 -12.22 12.95 11.18
C ASN A 194 -11.13 12.62 12.21
N GLY A 195 -10.14 11.82 11.81
CA GLY A 195 -8.98 11.47 12.62
C GLY A 195 -9.25 10.46 13.73
N LYS A 196 -10.44 9.86 13.84
CA LYS A 196 -10.74 8.85 14.88
C LYS A 196 -9.94 7.56 14.66
N TYR A 197 -9.84 7.10 13.41
CA TYR A 197 -8.90 6.06 13.02
C TYR A 197 -7.60 6.68 12.50
N LYS A 198 -6.46 6.08 12.86
CA LYS A 198 -5.13 6.68 12.65
C LYS A 198 -4.39 6.06 11.49
N SER A 199 -3.95 6.90 10.56
CA SER A 199 -2.99 6.55 9.53
C SER A 199 -1.57 6.66 10.10
N ILE A 200 -0.98 5.53 10.48
CA ILE A 200 0.29 5.53 11.23
C ILE A 200 1.49 5.70 10.32
N LEU A 201 2.41 6.60 10.72
CA LEU A 201 3.70 6.75 10.05
C LEU A 201 4.50 5.45 10.23
N HIS A 202 5.00 4.90 9.14
CA HIS A 202 5.74 3.65 9.14
C HIS A 202 6.86 3.68 8.10
N ARG A 203 7.85 2.78 8.24
CA ARG A 203 8.99 2.65 7.32
C ARG A 203 9.43 1.20 7.20
N GLY A 204 10.25 0.90 6.20
CA GLY A 204 10.85 -0.42 6.01
C GLY A 204 12.36 -0.38 6.15
N LEU A 205 12.91 -1.20 7.04
CA LEU A 205 14.34 -1.43 7.18
C LEU A 205 14.83 -2.51 6.20
N VAL A 206 16.10 -2.41 5.85
CA VAL A 206 16.86 -3.43 5.15
C VAL A 206 17.87 -4.10 6.09
N ASN A 207 18.47 -5.20 5.65
CA ASN A 207 19.48 -5.91 6.41
C ASN A 207 20.52 -6.55 5.48
N LYS A 208 21.66 -6.96 6.04
CA LYS A 208 22.79 -7.55 5.28
C LYS A 208 22.70 -9.06 5.07
N GLU A 209 21.79 -9.76 5.75
CA GLU A 209 21.82 -11.22 5.86
C GLU A 209 20.83 -11.89 4.91
N LYS A 210 19.62 -11.33 4.79
CA LYS A 210 18.46 -11.94 4.15
C LYS A 210 17.71 -10.93 3.28
N VAL A 211 17.31 -11.38 2.10
CA VAL A 211 16.36 -10.65 1.25
C VAL A 211 15.01 -10.60 1.97
N ARG A 212 14.43 -9.42 2.07
CA ARG A 212 13.07 -9.24 2.59
C ARG A 212 12.11 -9.02 1.42
N ILE A 213 10.93 -9.61 1.49
CA ILE A 213 9.87 -9.40 0.50
C ILE A 213 8.55 -9.19 1.23
N SER A 214 7.76 -8.22 0.77
CA SER A 214 6.40 -7.98 1.25
C SER A 214 5.41 -7.72 0.12
N TRP A 215 4.20 -8.22 0.28
CA TRP A 215 3.09 -8.05 -0.67
C TRP A 215 2.07 -7.11 -0.02
N ALA A 216 2.11 -5.84 -0.40
CA ALA A 216 1.17 -4.84 0.08
C ALA A 216 0.02 -4.71 -0.92
N VAL A 217 -1.22 -4.81 -0.43
CA VAL A 217 -2.42 -4.54 -1.22
C VAL A 217 -3.12 -3.30 -0.68
N PHE A 218 -3.19 -2.26 -1.50
CA PHE A 218 -3.81 -0.99 -1.18
C PHE A 218 -5.26 -0.97 -1.68
N CYS A 219 -6.19 -0.66 -0.79
CA CYS A 219 -7.59 -0.43 -1.13
C CYS A 219 -7.77 1.06 -1.44
N GLU A 220 -7.88 1.42 -2.72
CA GLU A 220 -7.86 2.81 -3.18
C GLU A 220 -9.23 3.24 -3.71
N PRO A 221 -9.79 4.36 -3.24
CA PRO A 221 -10.97 4.94 -3.86
C PRO A 221 -10.66 5.47 -5.27
N PRO A 222 -11.68 5.73 -6.10
CA PRO A 222 -11.51 6.38 -7.39
C PRO A 222 -10.73 7.70 -7.28
N LYS A 223 -9.69 7.82 -8.08
CA LYS A 223 -8.73 8.93 -8.03
C LYS A 223 -9.39 10.31 -8.07
N GLU A 224 -10.39 10.48 -8.93
CA GLU A 224 -11.03 11.78 -9.19
C GLU A 224 -12.53 11.84 -8.87
N LYS A 225 -13.23 10.70 -8.80
CA LYS A 225 -14.70 10.68 -8.69
C LYS A 225 -15.20 11.02 -7.28
N ILE A 226 -14.39 10.77 -6.26
CA ILE A 226 -14.78 10.93 -4.86
C ILE A 226 -14.02 12.11 -4.24
N ILE A 227 -14.75 12.98 -3.55
CA ILE A 227 -14.19 14.04 -2.71
C ILE A 227 -14.08 13.52 -1.28
N LEU A 228 -12.87 13.22 -0.85
CA LEU A 228 -12.54 12.81 0.52
C LEU A 228 -12.63 14.02 1.45
N LYS A 229 -13.45 13.89 2.49
CA LYS A 229 -13.59 14.86 3.59
C LYS A 229 -14.17 14.15 4.81
N PRO A 230 -14.04 14.73 6.02
CA PRO A 230 -14.72 14.20 7.20
C PRO A 230 -16.21 13.98 6.94
N ILE A 231 -16.70 12.79 7.26
CA ILE A 231 -18.11 12.44 7.13
C ILE A 231 -18.93 13.32 8.08
N GLN A 232 -20.11 13.79 7.65
CA GLN A 232 -20.87 14.78 8.41
C GLN A 232 -21.22 14.30 9.82
N GLU A 233 -21.53 13.01 9.97
CA GLU A 233 -21.88 12.37 11.22
C GLU A 233 -20.75 12.34 12.26
N VAL A 234 -19.49 12.54 11.84
CA VAL A 234 -18.33 12.61 12.75
C VAL A 234 -17.80 14.04 12.92
N VAL A 235 -18.55 15.04 12.45
CA VAL A 235 -18.23 16.47 12.59
C VAL A 235 -19.31 17.15 13.41
N SER A 236 -18.91 18.00 14.35
CA SER A 236 -19.81 18.82 15.16
C SER A 236 -19.16 20.16 15.50
N GLU A 237 -19.88 21.05 16.19
CA GLU A 237 -19.29 22.29 16.71
C GLU A 237 -18.15 22.01 17.72
N ALA A 238 -18.27 20.94 18.50
CA ALA A 238 -17.26 20.52 19.47
C ALA A 238 -16.08 19.75 18.81
N GLU A 239 -16.35 19.05 17.72
CA GLU A 239 -15.37 18.30 16.92
C GLU A 239 -15.39 18.81 15.46
N PRO A 240 -14.81 19.98 15.16
CA PRO A 240 -14.82 20.53 13.81
C PRO A 240 -14.03 19.67 12.84
N ALA A 241 -14.29 19.85 11.53
CA ALA A 241 -13.59 19.12 10.48
C ALA A 241 -12.09 19.45 10.50
N MET A 242 -11.24 18.44 10.70
CA MET A 242 -9.78 18.60 10.76
C MET A 242 -9.11 18.55 9.38
N PHE A 243 -9.80 18.03 8.37
CA PHE A 243 -9.25 17.80 7.04
C PHE A 243 -10.04 18.57 5.97
N PRO A 244 -9.38 19.34 5.10
CA PRO A 244 -10.05 19.99 3.98
C PRO A 244 -10.44 18.98 2.90
N PRO A 245 -11.50 19.25 2.12
CA PRO A 245 -11.96 18.36 1.06
C PRO A 245 -10.93 18.26 -0.07
N ARG A 246 -10.63 17.03 -0.53
CA ARG A 246 -9.76 16.75 -1.69
C ARG A 246 -10.19 15.48 -2.41
N THR A 247 -9.96 15.37 -3.71
CA THR A 247 -9.97 14.05 -4.36
C THR A 247 -8.79 13.21 -3.88
N PHE A 248 -8.84 11.88 -4.10
CA PHE A 248 -7.71 11.01 -3.77
C PHE A 248 -6.44 11.43 -4.54
N ALA A 249 -6.56 11.82 -5.82
CA ALA A 249 -5.46 12.35 -6.60
C ALA A 249 -4.90 13.66 -6.03
N GLN A 250 -5.78 14.61 -5.66
CA GLN A 250 -5.36 15.85 -5.02
C GLN A 250 -4.65 15.61 -3.68
N HIS A 251 -5.10 14.63 -2.89
CA HIS A 251 -4.44 14.27 -1.63
C HIS A 251 -3.04 13.69 -1.87
N MET A 252 -2.90 12.76 -2.83
CA MET A 252 -1.58 12.24 -3.23
C MET A 252 -0.65 13.37 -3.68
N GLN A 253 -1.13 14.26 -4.57
CA GLN A 253 -0.34 15.38 -5.07
C GLN A 253 0.05 16.36 -3.95
N HIS A 254 -0.86 16.64 -3.02
CA HIS A 254 -0.59 17.49 -1.87
C HIS A 254 0.51 16.90 -0.96
N LYS A 255 0.52 15.58 -0.72
CA LYS A 255 1.59 14.93 0.05
C LYS A 255 2.94 15.01 -0.65
N LEU A 256 2.96 14.78 -1.96
CA LEU A 256 4.18 14.92 -2.76
C LEU A 256 4.71 16.35 -2.72
N PHE A 257 3.83 17.34 -2.90
CA PHE A 257 4.20 18.76 -2.83
C PHE A 257 4.77 19.13 -1.46
N ARG A 258 4.11 18.73 -0.36
CA ARG A 258 4.60 18.99 0.99
C ARG A 258 5.97 18.36 1.24
N LYS A 259 6.16 17.11 0.81
CA LYS A 259 7.46 16.43 0.91
C LYS A 259 8.56 17.22 0.20
N THR A 260 8.32 17.66 -1.04
CA THR A 260 9.27 18.50 -1.80
C THR A 260 9.55 19.83 -1.10
N GLN A 261 8.55 20.46 -0.48
CA GLN A 261 8.73 21.72 0.23
C GLN A 261 9.54 21.55 1.52
N ASP A 262 9.23 20.53 2.33
CA ASP A 262 9.96 20.22 3.57
C ASP A 262 11.43 19.89 3.25
N GLU A 263 11.66 19.15 2.17
CA GLU A 263 12.99 18.86 1.60
C GLU A 263 13.75 20.13 1.21
N LEU A 264 13.11 21.09 0.52
CA LEU A 264 13.72 22.36 0.14
C LEU A 264 14.04 23.26 1.35
N LEU A 265 13.21 23.24 2.40
CA LEU A 265 13.40 24.02 3.63
C LEU A 265 14.44 23.42 4.59
N SER A 266 14.80 22.15 4.40
CA SER A 266 15.78 21.42 5.22
C SER A 266 17.24 21.56 4.75
N LYS A 267 17.47 22.28 3.63
CA LYS A 267 18.80 22.61 3.09
C LYS A 267 19.24 24.00 3.52
#